data_AF-A0A1U9ZXY9-F1
#
_entry.id   AF-A0A1U9ZXY9-F1
#
_cell.length_a   1.000
_cell.length_b   1.000
_cell.length_c   1.000
_cell.angle_alpha   90.00
_cell.angle_beta   90.00
_cell.angle_gamma   90.00
#
_symmetry.space_group_name_H-M   'P 1'
#
loop_
_entity.id
_entity.type
_entity.pdbx_description
1 polymer ?
#
loop_
_entity_poly.entity_id
_entity_poly.type
_entity_poly.pdbx_seq_one_letter_code
_entity_poly.pdbx_strand_id
1 'polypeptide(L)'
;MSGRNFQRTNMAAISQVEKGAAKAILMRKYSRFGRNRMGNQLNLVRLETAGGELVSATEEVDATTAVGKFTRGMLMELAAFESDRAGEQWAEAFHNRLARGLPPFGGEYFGYVRRGRQPHPLDPKRTLRDPSDGEERYEPDVQFGAAQVFAGCYESYVADQNFAALATRLNRHGFTTEGGRPWSAEIVRQVMDRGFAAGLLQIHDPECRCVKASRCQRRVFRPGAHAPLIGDELWKRFVALRDAKVTRPSHSVHQFTGFIGCWHCGGGMHLHRHQKGFICGSRARGDEVVCESRFAPLKAVEDALLQLLAEWAPEIEAAAESFAVAPEPSRPESNLEWLQKELARVNGDLDRQTMQFAKGLLPEDSYVRVRDELLAERDRLSEALKPEQVVEPRMDPRRPFR
;
A
#
# COMPACT_ATOMS: atom_id res chain seq x y z
N MET A 1 10.15 -12.64 12.59
CA MET A 1 9.90 -11.25 13.03
C MET A 1 11.23 -10.55 13.22
N SER A 2 11.53 -9.52 12.43
CA SER A 2 12.76 -8.73 12.61
C SER A 2 12.70 -7.97 13.93
N GLY A 3 13.66 -8.17 14.83
CA GLY A 3 13.73 -7.49 16.15
C GLY A 3 13.97 -5.97 16.10
N ARG A 4 13.86 -5.34 14.92
CA ARG A 4 14.03 -3.90 14.69
C ARG A 4 12.79 -3.07 15.05
N ASN A 5 11.61 -3.68 15.05
CA ASN A 5 10.39 -3.05 15.53
C ASN A 5 10.21 -3.41 16.99
N PHE A 6 10.00 -2.41 17.84
CA PHE A 6 9.60 -2.65 19.23
C PHE A 6 8.31 -3.45 19.24
N GLN A 7 8.32 -4.58 19.94
CA GLN A 7 7.17 -5.47 19.99
C GLN A 7 6.07 -4.84 20.84
N ARG A 8 4.81 -5.03 20.44
CA ARG A 8 3.63 -4.57 21.20
C ARG A 8 3.69 -5.03 22.66
N THR A 9 4.24 -6.22 22.90
CA THR A 9 4.46 -6.81 24.23
C THR A 9 5.45 -6.01 25.07
N ASN A 10 6.57 -5.56 24.48
CA ASN A 10 7.56 -4.74 25.18
C ASN A 10 6.98 -3.37 25.55
N MET A 11 6.21 -2.76 24.64
CA MET A 11 5.51 -1.49 24.90
C MET A 11 4.47 -1.63 26.01
N ALA A 12 3.72 -2.74 26.02
CA ALA A 12 2.77 -3.03 27.09
C ALA A 12 3.48 -3.22 28.44
N ALA A 13 4.60 -3.93 28.48
CA ALA A 13 5.39 -4.14 29.70
C ALA A 13 5.91 -2.81 30.26
N ILE A 14 6.45 -1.93 29.40
CA ILE A 14 6.88 -0.57 29.80
C ILE A 14 5.68 0.20 30.38
N SER A 15 4.52 0.14 29.73
CA SER A 15 3.31 0.82 30.22
C SER A 15 2.82 0.31 31.58
N GLN A 16 2.99 -0.98 31.88
CA GLN A 16 2.66 -1.53 33.20
C GLN A 16 3.58 -0.97 34.29
N VAL A 17 4.87 -0.78 33.98
CA VAL A 17 5.81 -0.14 34.90
C VAL A 17 5.50 1.34 35.09
N GLU A 18 5.21 2.06 34.00
CA GLU A 18 4.80 3.48 34.05
C GLU A 18 3.55 3.70 34.90
N LYS A 19 2.66 2.71 34.97
CA LYS A 19 1.45 2.72 35.83
C LYS A 19 1.70 2.25 37.26
N GLY A 20 2.94 1.88 37.61
CA GLY A 20 3.30 1.33 38.91
C GLY A 20 2.81 -0.11 39.17
N ALA A 21 2.24 -0.78 38.17
CA ALA A 21 1.75 -2.15 38.29
C ALA A 21 2.86 -3.21 38.28
N ALA A 22 4.07 -2.83 37.83
CA ALA A 22 5.26 -3.67 37.85
C ALA A 22 6.50 -2.83 38.17
N LYS A 23 7.54 -3.46 38.75
CA LYS A 23 8.81 -2.81 39.10
C LYS A 23 9.97 -3.20 38.19
N ALA A 24 9.84 -4.28 37.42
CA ALA A 24 10.90 -4.75 36.54
C ALA A 24 10.33 -5.47 35.32
N ILE A 25 11.10 -5.44 34.23
CA ILE A 25 10.86 -6.22 33.02
C ILE A 25 11.94 -7.29 32.95
N LEU A 26 11.53 -8.56 33.07
CA LEU A 26 12.43 -9.71 32.94
C LEU A 26 12.45 -10.20 31.48
N MET A 27 13.64 -10.38 30.92
CA MET A 27 13.84 -10.90 29.58
C MET A 27 14.90 -11.99 29.57
N ARG A 28 14.84 -12.92 28.62
CA ARG A 28 15.89 -13.93 28.49
C ARG A 28 17.26 -13.32 28.16
N LYS A 29 17.28 -12.34 27.24
CA LYS A 29 18.48 -11.60 26.78
C LYS A 29 18.09 -10.15 26.49
N TYR A 30 19.00 -9.19 26.64
CA TYR A 30 18.77 -7.78 26.32
C TYR A 30 18.38 -7.54 24.86
N SER A 31 18.86 -8.38 23.94
CA SER A 31 18.44 -8.36 22.52
C SER A 31 16.93 -8.63 22.28
N ARG A 32 16.17 -9.04 23.31
CA ARG A 32 14.71 -9.16 23.28
C ARG A 32 13.99 -7.85 23.57
N PHE A 33 14.66 -6.89 24.21
CA PHE A 33 14.11 -5.56 24.46
C PHE A 33 13.96 -4.80 23.15
N GLY A 34 14.96 -4.90 22.28
CA GLY A 34 14.92 -4.46 20.90
C GLY A 34 16.30 -4.53 20.25
N ARG A 35 16.33 -4.36 18.92
CA ARG A 35 17.57 -4.31 18.11
C ARG A 35 17.71 -3.00 17.35
N ASN A 36 17.05 -1.95 17.84
CA ASN A 36 17.11 -0.60 17.28
C ASN A 36 17.79 0.29 18.32
N ARG A 37 18.94 0.90 17.98
CA ARG A 37 19.73 1.73 18.90
C ARG A 37 18.90 2.82 19.56
N MET A 38 18.25 3.64 18.74
CA MET A 38 17.43 4.77 19.21
C MET A 38 16.22 4.29 20.02
N GLY A 39 15.52 3.26 19.53
CA GLY A 39 14.36 2.72 20.22
C GLY A 39 14.71 2.10 21.57
N ASN A 40 15.84 1.40 21.67
CA ASN A 40 16.33 0.82 22.91
C ASN A 40 16.59 1.91 23.93
N GLN A 41 17.32 2.95 23.56
CA GLN A 41 17.67 4.01 24.50
C GLN A 41 16.47 4.84 24.94
N LEU A 42 15.57 5.19 24.01
CA LEU A 42 14.34 5.92 24.36
C LEU A 42 13.49 5.12 25.35
N ASN A 43 13.29 3.83 25.10
CA ASN A 43 12.44 2.99 25.95
C ASN A 43 13.10 2.63 27.28
N LEU A 44 14.43 2.56 27.31
CA LEU A 44 15.17 2.34 28.55
C LEU A 44 15.08 3.57 29.46
N VAL A 45 15.22 4.77 28.91
CA VAL A 45 15.01 6.03 29.65
C VAL A 45 13.61 6.08 30.23
N ARG A 46 12.58 5.73 29.44
CA ARG A 46 11.19 5.67 29.95
C ARG A 46 11.02 4.71 31.12
N LEU A 47 11.58 3.51 30.99
CA LEU A 47 11.52 2.49 32.03
C LEU A 47 12.20 2.95 33.32
N GLU A 48 13.43 3.47 33.22
CA GLU A 48 14.23 3.91 34.36
C GLU A 48 13.64 5.17 35.02
N THR A 49 13.07 6.09 34.23
CA THR A 49 12.39 7.29 34.77
C THR A 49 11.13 6.91 35.54
N ALA A 50 10.44 5.84 35.15
CA ALA A 50 9.32 5.28 35.91
C ALA A 50 9.76 4.48 37.16
N GLY A 51 11.06 4.42 37.46
CA GLY A 51 11.61 3.68 38.59
C GLY A 51 11.67 2.17 38.37
N GLY A 52 11.56 1.71 37.12
CA GLY A 52 11.63 0.30 36.79
C GLY A 52 13.00 -0.17 36.31
N GLU A 53 13.22 -1.47 36.38
CA GLU A 53 14.47 -2.10 35.98
C GLU A 53 14.30 -3.05 34.78
N LEU A 54 15.30 -3.12 33.90
CA LEU A 54 15.38 -4.12 32.84
C LEU A 54 16.40 -5.20 33.22
N VAL A 55 15.92 -6.42 33.44
CA VAL A 55 16.73 -7.55 33.92
C VAL A 55 16.82 -8.64 32.86
N SER A 56 18.03 -9.14 32.62
CA SER A 56 18.29 -10.30 31.76
C SER A 56 18.48 -11.56 32.59
N ALA A 57 17.82 -12.66 32.20
CA ALA A 57 17.90 -13.94 32.90
C ALA A 57 19.15 -14.76 32.51
N THR A 58 19.86 -14.39 31.43
CA THR A 58 21.05 -15.12 30.97
C THR A 58 22.30 -14.26 30.84
N GLU A 59 22.18 -12.96 31.12
CA GLU A 59 23.30 -12.00 31.06
C GLU A 59 23.34 -11.30 32.43
N GLU A 60 24.22 -11.77 33.32
CA GLU A 60 24.39 -11.20 34.67
C GLU A 60 25.06 -9.82 34.56
N VAL A 61 24.25 -8.76 34.66
CA VAL A 61 24.70 -7.38 34.58
C VAL A 61 23.98 -6.56 35.65
N ASP A 62 24.74 -6.03 36.62
CA ASP A 62 24.22 -5.09 37.60
C ASP A 62 24.12 -3.67 37.00
N ALA A 63 22.97 -3.40 36.39
CA ALA A 63 22.68 -2.13 35.72
C ALA A 63 22.51 -0.93 36.68
N THR A 64 22.70 -1.09 37.99
CA THR A 64 22.75 0.03 38.94
C THR A 64 24.13 0.69 38.95
N THR A 65 25.18 -0.06 38.63
CA THR A 65 26.57 0.43 38.61
C THR A 65 26.93 1.07 37.27
N ALA A 66 27.94 1.95 37.25
CA ALA A 66 28.45 2.53 36.01
C ALA A 66 28.96 1.46 35.04
N VAL A 67 29.66 0.45 35.57
CA VAL A 67 30.18 -0.69 34.79
C VAL A 67 29.04 -1.52 34.21
N GLY A 68 28.01 -1.85 34.98
CA GLY A 68 26.91 -2.64 34.44
C GLY A 68 26.02 -1.88 33.47
N LYS A 69 25.79 -0.57 33.67
CA LYS A 69 25.14 0.28 32.65
C LYS A 69 25.90 0.27 31.33
N PHE A 70 27.23 0.37 31.39
CA PHE A 70 28.10 0.26 30.23
C PHE A 70 28.00 -1.13 29.57
N THR A 71 28.15 -2.21 30.34
CA THR A 71 28.06 -3.59 29.83
C THR A 71 26.72 -3.87 29.16
N ARG A 72 25.61 -3.45 29.78
CA ARG A 72 24.26 -3.57 29.18
C ARG A 72 24.16 -2.80 27.86
N GLY A 73 24.67 -1.56 27.83
CA GLY A 73 24.71 -0.74 26.62
C GLY A 73 25.50 -1.41 25.50
N MET A 74 26.69 -1.95 25.81
CA MET A 74 27.52 -2.71 24.88
C MET A 74 26.80 -3.94 24.31
N LEU A 75 26.07 -4.70 25.15
CA LEU A 75 25.28 -5.85 24.70
C LEU A 75 24.14 -5.45 23.75
N MET A 76 23.47 -4.33 24.04
CA MET A 76 22.42 -3.79 23.16
C MET A 76 22.99 -3.30 21.83
N GLU A 77 24.15 -2.64 21.85
CA GLU A 77 24.85 -2.20 20.63
C GLU A 77 25.33 -3.38 19.79
N LEU A 78 25.85 -4.44 20.42
CA LEU A 78 26.21 -5.67 19.72
C LEU A 78 24.98 -6.27 19.01
N ALA A 79 23.82 -6.31 19.68
CA ALA A 79 22.59 -6.82 19.08
C ALA A 79 22.09 -5.94 17.91
N ALA A 80 22.29 -4.63 17.97
CA ALA A 80 21.99 -3.71 16.87
C ALA A 80 22.96 -3.94 15.69
N PHE A 81 24.25 -4.05 15.96
CA PHE A 81 25.28 -4.39 14.98
C PHE A 81 24.99 -5.71 14.26
N GLU A 82 24.70 -6.80 15.00
CA GLU A 82 24.35 -8.09 14.41
C GLU A 82 23.13 -7.98 13.48
N SER A 83 22.15 -7.15 13.87
CA SER A 83 20.99 -6.89 13.04
C SER A 83 21.37 -6.17 11.75
N ASP A 84 22.21 -5.14 11.84
CA ASP A 84 22.69 -4.33 10.70
C ASP A 84 23.51 -5.19 9.74
N ARG A 85 24.49 -5.94 10.24
CA ARG A 85 25.26 -6.90 9.47
C ARG A 85 24.39 -7.95 8.76
N ALA A 86 23.38 -8.48 9.45
CA ALA A 86 22.43 -9.39 8.81
C ALA A 86 21.61 -8.71 7.70
N GLY A 87 21.29 -7.43 7.86
CA GLY A 87 20.62 -6.62 6.83
C GLY A 87 21.50 -6.42 5.59
N GLU A 88 22.78 -6.12 5.79
CA GLU A 88 23.79 -6.00 4.72
C GLU A 88 23.95 -7.31 3.96
N GLN A 89 24.11 -8.44 4.65
CA GLN A 89 24.19 -9.78 4.04
C GLN A 89 22.93 -10.12 3.25
N TRP A 90 21.74 -9.75 3.74
CA TRP A 90 20.49 -9.91 3.01
C TRP A 90 20.44 -9.05 1.74
N ALA A 91 20.92 -7.81 1.81
CA ALA A 91 20.99 -6.92 0.66
C ALA A 91 21.98 -7.42 -0.39
N GLU A 92 23.14 -7.90 0.04
CA GLU A 92 24.14 -8.52 -0.84
C GLU A 92 23.56 -9.77 -1.54
N ALA A 93 22.93 -10.68 -0.78
CA ALA A 93 22.28 -11.86 -1.34
C ALA A 93 21.17 -11.48 -2.33
N PHE A 94 20.38 -10.45 -2.02
CA PHE A 94 19.35 -9.90 -2.91
C PHE A 94 19.96 -9.38 -4.23
N HIS A 95 21.02 -8.57 -4.15
CA HIS A 95 21.69 -8.02 -5.33
C HIS A 95 22.39 -9.09 -6.17
N ASN A 96 23.04 -10.07 -5.53
CA ASN A 96 23.66 -11.20 -6.21
C ASN A 96 22.64 -11.99 -7.03
N ARG A 97 21.46 -12.27 -6.46
CA ARG A 97 20.37 -12.95 -7.17
C ARG A 97 19.87 -12.14 -8.36
N LEU A 98 19.63 -10.84 -8.18
CA LEU A 98 19.20 -9.98 -9.28
C LEU A 98 20.24 -9.87 -10.40
N ALA A 99 21.54 -9.82 -10.07
CA ALA A 99 22.62 -9.81 -11.06
C ALA A 99 22.64 -11.07 -11.93
N ARG A 100 22.16 -12.20 -11.40
CA ARG A 100 21.99 -13.48 -12.12
C ARG A 100 20.63 -13.60 -12.82
N GLY A 101 19.81 -12.55 -12.81
CA GLY A 101 18.45 -12.57 -13.36
C GLY A 101 17.50 -13.50 -12.59
N LEU A 102 17.80 -13.82 -11.33
CA LEU A 102 16.95 -14.66 -10.49
C LEU A 102 16.01 -13.80 -9.63
N PRO A 103 14.82 -14.33 -9.26
CA PRO A 103 13.92 -13.64 -8.37
C PRO A 103 14.56 -13.36 -7.00
N PRO A 104 14.33 -12.16 -6.42
CA PRO A 104 15.08 -11.69 -5.26
C PRO A 104 14.90 -12.51 -3.98
N PHE A 105 13.72 -13.09 -3.77
CA PHE A 105 13.37 -13.80 -2.52
C PHE A 105 13.45 -15.32 -2.62
N GLY A 106 13.74 -15.88 -3.80
CA GLY A 106 13.98 -17.32 -3.98
C GLY A 106 12.81 -18.23 -3.58
N GLY A 107 11.58 -17.78 -3.82
CA GLY A 107 10.35 -18.56 -3.62
C GLY A 107 9.95 -19.38 -4.86
N GLU A 108 8.82 -20.07 -4.75
CA GLU A 108 8.13 -20.68 -5.88
C GLU A 108 7.39 -19.60 -6.68
N TYR A 109 7.11 -19.86 -7.96
CA TYR A 109 6.37 -18.95 -8.82
C TYR A 109 5.39 -19.77 -9.65
N PHE A 110 4.10 -19.42 -9.61
CA PHE A 110 3.07 -20.16 -10.33
C PHE A 110 3.36 -20.22 -11.84
N GLY A 111 3.16 -21.41 -12.42
CA GLY A 111 3.49 -21.69 -13.83
C GLY A 111 4.96 -22.07 -14.08
N TYR A 112 5.80 -22.12 -13.05
CA TYR A 112 7.22 -22.48 -13.16
C TYR A 112 7.63 -23.51 -12.10
N VAL A 113 8.57 -24.37 -12.47
CA VAL A 113 9.27 -25.27 -11.56
C VAL A 113 10.65 -24.70 -11.25
N ARG A 114 10.99 -24.62 -9.96
CA ARG A 114 12.31 -24.20 -9.50
C ARG A 114 13.26 -25.39 -9.51
N ARG A 115 14.35 -25.30 -10.26
CA ARG A 115 15.43 -26.30 -10.38
C ARG A 115 16.71 -25.88 -9.68
N GLY A 116 17.64 -26.80 -9.47
CA GLY A 116 18.96 -26.58 -8.86
C GLY A 116 18.92 -26.39 -7.35
N ARG A 117 17.80 -26.69 -6.70
CA ARG A 117 17.57 -26.54 -5.26
C ARG A 117 16.86 -27.78 -4.72
N GLN A 118 17.31 -28.21 -3.55
CA GLN A 118 16.67 -29.30 -2.80
C GLN A 118 16.27 -28.83 -1.40
N PRO A 119 15.22 -29.40 -0.78
CA PRO A 119 14.88 -29.14 0.61
C PRO A 119 16.07 -29.44 1.54
N HIS A 120 16.25 -28.63 2.57
CA HIS A 120 17.29 -28.87 3.56
C HIS A 120 16.90 -30.09 4.43
N PRO A 121 17.78 -31.11 4.59
CA PRO A 121 17.43 -32.36 5.26
C PRO A 121 16.88 -32.21 6.69
N LEU A 122 17.39 -31.20 7.42
CA LEU A 122 17.01 -30.94 8.82
C LEU A 122 16.00 -29.79 9.00
N ASP A 123 15.71 -29.02 7.94
CA ASP A 123 14.82 -27.85 8.03
C ASP A 123 14.01 -27.76 6.74
N PRO A 124 12.80 -28.34 6.70
CA PRO A 124 11.96 -28.35 5.49
C PRO A 124 11.63 -26.96 4.94
N LYS A 125 11.81 -25.90 5.74
CA LYS A 125 11.53 -24.51 5.33
C LYS A 125 12.72 -23.85 4.62
N ARG A 126 13.86 -24.52 4.57
CA ARG A 126 15.06 -24.06 3.87
C ARG A 126 15.34 -24.94 2.67
N THR A 127 16.00 -24.36 1.68
CA THR A 127 16.53 -25.11 0.55
C THR A 127 18.03 -24.93 0.48
N LEU A 128 18.74 -25.95 0.04
CA LEU A 128 20.16 -25.91 -0.29
C LEU A 128 20.34 -25.97 -1.80
N ARG A 129 21.54 -25.65 -2.27
CA ARG A 129 21.91 -25.94 -3.65
C ARG A 129 21.92 -27.45 -3.83
N ASP A 130 21.33 -27.91 -4.92
CA ASP A 130 21.44 -29.31 -5.34
C ASP A 130 22.64 -29.43 -6.29
N PRO A 131 23.73 -30.13 -5.90
CA PRO A 131 24.87 -30.34 -6.79
C PRO A 131 24.52 -31.15 -8.04
N SER A 132 23.46 -31.97 -7.99
CA SER A 132 23.08 -32.87 -9.09
C SER A 132 22.21 -32.20 -10.17
N ASP A 133 21.47 -31.13 -9.82
CA ASP A 133 20.59 -30.37 -10.72
C ASP A 133 21.15 -28.97 -11.08
N GLY A 134 22.48 -28.83 -11.01
CA GLY A 134 23.22 -27.70 -11.56
C GLY A 134 22.99 -26.35 -10.87
N GLU A 135 22.75 -25.31 -11.67
CA GLU A 135 22.46 -23.96 -11.18
C GLU A 135 20.96 -23.74 -10.95
N GLU A 136 20.64 -22.86 -9.99
CA GLU A 136 19.28 -22.46 -9.71
C GLU A 136 18.67 -21.73 -10.91
N ARG A 137 17.50 -22.21 -11.36
CA ARG A 137 16.76 -21.66 -12.50
C ARG A 137 15.26 -21.93 -12.36
N TYR A 138 14.46 -21.21 -13.15
CA TYR A 138 13.01 -21.36 -13.21
C TYR A 138 12.61 -21.77 -14.62
N GLU A 139 12.01 -22.95 -14.75
CA GLU A 139 11.58 -23.53 -16.02
C GLU A 139 10.05 -23.57 -16.08
N PRO A 140 9.42 -23.34 -17.24
CA PRO A 140 7.98 -23.48 -17.40
C PRO A 140 7.49 -24.86 -16.93
N ASP A 141 6.44 -24.88 -16.11
CA ASP A 141 5.78 -26.12 -15.70
C ASP A 141 4.88 -26.66 -16.83
N VAL A 142 5.47 -27.49 -17.67
CA VAL A 142 4.77 -28.23 -18.73
C VAL A 142 4.16 -29.54 -18.23
N GLN A 143 4.64 -30.08 -17.11
CA GLN A 143 4.23 -31.40 -16.62
C GLN A 143 2.82 -31.38 -16.04
N PHE A 144 2.50 -30.36 -15.24
CA PHE A 144 1.16 -30.20 -14.66
C PHE A 144 0.29 -29.20 -15.42
N GLY A 145 0.81 -28.67 -16.55
CA GLY A 145 0.10 -27.70 -17.39
C GLY A 145 -0.09 -26.32 -16.76
N ALA A 146 0.52 -26.05 -15.60
CA ALA A 146 0.36 -24.77 -14.91
C ALA A 146 0.89 -23.60 -15.76
N ALA A 147 1.96 -23.81 -16.53
CA ALA A 147 2.50 -22.80 -17.45
C ALA A 147 1.46 -22.36 -18.50
N GLN A 148 0.79 -23.34 -19.13
CA GLN A 148 -0.22 -23.08 -20.16
C GLN A 148 -1.45 -22.37 -19.57
N VAL A 149 -1.93 -22.83 -18.41
CA VAL A 149 -3.08 -22.22 -17.76
C VAL A 149 -2.77 -20.79 -17.31
N PHE A 150 -1.55 -20.54 -16.82
CA PHE A 150 -1.13 -19.21 -16.43
C PHE A 150 -0.98 -18.26 -17.62
N ALA A 151 -0.39 -18.70 -18.74
CA ALA A 151 -0.35 -17.93 -19.97
C ALA A 151 -1.77 -17.60 -20.48
N GLY A 152 -2.66 -18.59 -20.49
CA GLY A 152 -4.06 -18.42 -20.88
C GLY A 152 -4.86 -17.48 -19.98
N CYS A 153 -4.42 -17.18 -18.75
CA CYS A 153 -5.01 -16.14 -17.91
C CYS A 153 -4.81 -14.73 -18.49
N TYR A 154 -3.65 -14.45 -19.09
CA TYR A 154 -3.40 -13.16 -19.74
C TYR A 154 -4.25 -12.99 -20.99
N GLU A 155 -4.31 -14.01 -21.84
CA GLU A 155 -5.17 -14.01 -23.03
C GLU A 155 -6.64 -13.82 -22.67
N SER A 156 -7.12 -14.53 -21.65
CA SER A 156 -8.50 -14.42 -21.18
C SER A 156 -8.82 -13.04 -20.60
N TYR A 157 -7.86 -12.42 -19.90
CA TYR A 157 -8.04 -11.05 -19.41
C TYR A 157 -8.12 -10.03 -20.55
N VAL A 158 -7.26 -10.18 -21.56
CA VAL A 158 -7.26 -9.35 -22.77
C VAL A 158 -8.55 -9.56 -23.59
N ALA A 159 -9.14 -10.76 -23.53
CA ALA A 159 -10.47 -11.08 -24.05
C ALA A 159 -11.64 -10.64 -23.12
N ASP A 160 -11.39 -9.65 -22.25
CA ASP A 160 -12.35 -8.99 -21.34
C ASP A 160 -12.92 -9.86 -20.20
N GLN A 161 -12.27 -10.95 -19.82
CA GLN A 161 -12.59 -11.62 -18.56
C GLN A 161 -12.05 -10.85 -17.35
N ASN A 162 -12.78 -10.91 -16.24
CA ASN A 162 -12.35 -10.31 -14.98
C ASN A 162 -11.52 -11.30 -14.13
N PHE A 163 -10.76 -10.77 -13.15
CA PHE A 163 -9.91 -11.59 -12.28
C PHE A 163 -10.67 -12.63 -11.45
N ALA A 164 -11.95 -12.42 -11.15
CA ALA A 164 -12.75 -13.40 -10.41
C ALA A 164 -13.05 -14.64 -11.26
N ALA A 165 -13.35 -14.45 -12.55
CA ALA A 165 -13.51 -15.56 -13.50
C ALA A 165 -12.21 -16.37 -13.64
N LEU A 166 -11.06 -15.67 -13.72
CA LEU A 166 -9.75 -16.31 -13.77
C LEU A 166 -9.46 -17.14 -12.50
N ALA A 167 -9.74 -16.59 -11.33
CA ALA A 167 -9.57 -17.28 -10.05
C ALA A 167 -10.45 -18.54 -9.97
N THR A 168 -11.73 -18.45 -10.36
CA THR A 168 -12.64 -19.60 -10.41
C THR A 168 -12.12 -20.69 -11.36
N ARG A 169 -11.57 -20.31 -12.51
CA ARG A 169 -10.98 -21.26 -13.45
C ARG A 169 -9.78 -21.97 -12.85
N LEU A 170 -8.83 -21.24 -12.25
CA LEU A 170 -7.66 -21.82 -11.59
C LEU A 170 -8.05 -22.82 -10.50
N ASN A 171 -9.03 -22.45 -9.65
CA ASN A 171 -9.54 -23.32 -8.59
C ASN A 171 -10.23 -24.56 -9.16
N ARG A 172 -10.99 -24.43 -10.26
CA ARG A 172 -11.67 -25.57 -10.92
C ARG A 172 -10.67 -26.58 -11.50
N HIS A 173 -9.52 -26.10 -11.97
CA HIS A 173 -8.44 -26.97 -12.43
C HIS A 173 -7.60 -27.55 -11.28
N GLY A 174 -7.94 -27.29 -10.02
CA GLY A 174 -7.26 -27.85 -8.85
C GLY A 174 -5.95 -27.15 -8.48
N PHE A 175 -5.62 -26.01 -9.11
CA PHE A 175 -4.42 -25.26 -8.76
C PHE A 175 -4.61 -24.51 -7.45
N THR A 176 -3.54 -24.42 -6.67
CA THR A 176 -3.48 -23.62 -5.44
C THR A 176 -2.35 -22.59 -5.52
N THR A 177 -2.38 -21.63 -4.62
CA THR A 177 -1.32 -20.64 -4.45
C THR A 177 -0.08 -21.26 -3.79
N GLU A 178 1.07 -20.57 -3.80
CA GLU A 178 2.31 -21.01 -3.13
C GLU A 178 2.12 -21.41 -1.64
N GLY A 179 1.09 -20.86 -0.97
CA GLY A 179 0.74 -21.18 0.41
C GLY A 179 -0.32 -22.28 0.58
N GLY A 180 -0.68 -23.01 -0.49
CA GLY A 180 -1.70 -24.06 -0.48
C GLY A 180 -3.15 -23.54 -0.36
N ARG A 181 -3.37 -22.23 -0.54
CA ARG A 181 -4.70 -21.60 -0.44
C ARG A 181 -5.38 -21.52 -1.81
N PRO A 182 -6.71 -21.50 -1.89
CA PRO A 182 -7.43 -21.26 -3.14
C PRO A 182 -7.12 -19.86 -3.70
N TRP A 183 -7.23 -19.72 -5.02
CA TRP A 183 -7.05 -18.47 -5.73
C TRP A 183 -8.21 -17.51 -5.47
N SER A 184 -7.87 -16.25 -5.23
CA SER A 184 -8.81 -15.13 -5.19
C SER A 184 -8.48 -14.15 -6.32
N ALA A 185 -9.46 -13.34 -6.73
CA ALA A 185 -9.28 -12.32 -7.77
C ALA A 185 -8.07 -11.40 -7.49
N GLU A 186 -7.89 -11.02 -6.21
CA GLU A 186 -6.78 -10.16 -5.79
C GLU A 186 -5.43 -10.86 -5.90
N ILE A 187 -5.34 -12.15 -5.53
CA ILE A 187 -4.09 -12.90 -5.65
C ILE A 187 -3.72 -13.10 -7.13
N VAL A 188 -4.70 -13.44 -7.98
CA VAL A 188 -4.48 -13.56 -9.43
C VAL A 188 -3.93 -12.24 -9.99
N ARG A 189 -4.57 -11.11 -9.66
CA ARG A 189 -4.12 -9.78 -10.05
C ARG A 189 -2.68 -9.53 -9.59
N GLN A 190 -2.38 -9.74 -8.32
CA GLN A 190 -1.02 -9.52 -7.77
C GLN A 190 0.03 -10.38 -8.45
N VAL A 191 -0.26 -11.66 -8.72
CA VAL A 191 0.68 -12.58 -9.38
C VAL A 191 0.90 -12.19 -10.84
N MET A 192 -0.16 -11.79 -11.55
CA MET A 192 -0.04 -11.31 -12.93
C MET A 192 0.71 -9.98 -13.01
N ASP A 193 0.41 -9.03 -12.12
CA ASP A 193 1.06 -7.71 -12.08
C ASP A 193 2.57 -7.74 -11.80
N ARG A 194 3.09 -8.85 -11.25
CA ARG A 194 4.55 -9.03 -11.05
C ARG A 194 5.33 -9.18 -12.36
N GLY A 195 4.66 -9.47 -13.48
CA GLY A 195 5.29 -9.58 -14.80
C GLY A 195 6.16 -10.83 -15.00
N PHE A 196 6.15 -11.78 -14.06
CA PHE A 196 7.01 -12.96 -14.12
C PHE A 196 6.72 -13.84 -15.35
N ALA A 197 5.45 -13.96 -15.75
CA ALA A 197 5.09 -14.68 -16.99
C ALA A 197 5.71 -14.04 -18.24
N ALA A 198 5.97 -12.73 -18.23
CA ALA A 198 6.55 -11.99 -19.35
C ALA A 198 8.10 -11.98 -19.34
N GLY A 199 8.74 -12.80 -18.50
CA GLY A 199 10.20 -12.79 -18.37
C GLY A 199 10.73 -11.62 -17.53
N LEU A 200 9.87 -10.94 -16.75
CA LEU A 200 10.26 -9.75 -15.99
C LEU A 200 10.37 -10.03 -14.48
N LEU A 201 11.27 -9.31 -13.83
CA LEU A 201 11.44 -9.23 -12.39
C LEU A 201 11.02 -7.85 -11.91
N GLN A 202 10.00 -7.80 -11.07
CA GLN A 202 9.57 -6.58 -10.40
C GLN A 202 10.46 -6.29 -9.18
N ILE A 203 11.11 -5.13 -9.18
CA ILE A 203 11.95 -4.68 -8.05
C ILE A 203 11.52 -3.29 -7.59
N HIS A 204 11.93 -2.93 -6.37
CA HIS A 204 11.81 -1.55 -5.91
C HIS A 204 12.70 -0.65 -6.75
N ASP A 205 12.21 0.54 -7.09
CA ASP A 205 12.99 1.52 -7.85
C ASP A 205 14.25 1.93 -7.06
N PRO A 206 15.47 1.72 -7.61
CA PRO A 206 16.71 2.13 -6.96
C PRO A 206 16.82 3.64 -6.67
N GLU A 207 16.14 4.48 -7.45
CA GLU A 207 16.14 5.93 -7.25
C GLU A 207 15.22 6.38 -6.11
N CYS A 208 14.30 5.52 -5.68
CA CYS A 208 13.36 5.85 -4.64
C CYS A 208 14.04 5.80 -3.26
N ARG A 209 14.06 6.94 -2.55
CA ARG A 209 14.68 7.07 -1.21
C ARG A 209 13.73 6.73 -0.05
N CYS A 210 12.72 5.88 -0.28
CA CYS A 210 11.74 5.58 0.76
C CYS A 210 12.32 4.67 1.85
N VAL A 211 11.90 4.92 3.11
CA VAL A 211 12.37 4.15 4.28
C VAL A 211 11.84 2.70 4.26
N LYS A 212 10.69 2.46 3.63
CA LYS A 212 10.01 1.16 3.58
C LYS A 212 9.83 0.68 2.14
N ALA A 213 10.93 0.27 1.51
CA ALA A 213 10.94 -0.26 0.15
C ALA A 213 9.90 -1.37 -0.10
N SER A 214 9.61 -2.21 0.90
CA SER A 214 8.62 -3.29 0.80
C SER A 214 7.18 -2.81 0.55
N ARG A 215 6.81 -1.60 0.98
CA ARG A 215 5.47 -1.00 0.81
C ARG A 215 5.40 0.06 -0.27
N CYS A 216 6.54 0.41 -0.86
CA CYS A 216 6.60 1.41 -1.91
C CYS A 216 5.86 0.93 -3.17
N GLN A 217 5.03 1.81 -3.74
CA GLN A 217 4.31 1.55 -4.99
C GLN A 217 5.20 1.76 -6.22
N ARG A 218 6.31 2.51 -6.08
CA ARG A 218 7.27 2.75 -7.15
C ARG A 218 8.09 1.47 -7.38
N ARG A 219 7.72 0.75 -8.44
CA ARG A 219 8.32 -0.52 -8.88
C ARG A 219 8.83 -0.36 -10.30
N VAL A 220 9.97 -0.99 -10.58
CA VAL A 220 10.54 -1.07 -11.93
C VAL A 220 10.66 -2.54 -12.32
N PHE A 221 10.52 -2.81 -13.62
CA PHE A 221 10.67 -4.16 -14.18
C PHE A 221 12.06 -4.30 -14.80
N ARG A 222 12.72 -5.43 -14.54
CA ARG A 222 14.00 -5.80 -15.18
C ARG A 222 13.87 -7.16 -15.86
N PRO A 223 14.59 -7.45 -16.95
CA PRO A 223 14.63 -8.78 -17.53
C PRO A 223 15.13 -9.83 -16.51
N GLY A 224 14.43 -10.95 -16.40
CA GLY A 224 14.84 -12.14 -15.66
C GLY A 224 15.53 -13.16 -16.56
N ALA A 225 16.21 -14.14 -15.96
CA ALA A 225 16.90 -15.21 -16.66
C ALA A 225 15.97 -16.39 -17.04
N HIS A 226 14.73 -16.39 -16.57
CA HIS A 226 13.76 -17.45 -16.82
C HIS A 226 13.07 -17.27 -18.19
N ALA A 227 12.65 -18.37 -18.79
CA ALA A 227 11.95 -18.34 -20.07
C ALA A 227 10.55 -17.71 -19.92
N PRO A 228 10.18 -16.72 -20.75
CA PRO A 228 8.85 -16.12 -20.68
C PRO A 228 7.77 -17.12 -21.14
N LEU A 229 6.62 -17.11 -20.45
CA LEU A 229 5.40 -17.83 -20.86
C LEU A 229 4.56 -17.05 -21.86
N ILE A 230 4.64 -15.71 -21.81
CA ILE A 230 3.90 -14.79 -22.69
C ILE A 230 4.85 -13.84 -23.41
N GLY A 231 4.49 -13.44 -24.62
CA GLY A 231 5.24 -12.43 -25.37
C GLY A 231 5.06 -11.01 -24.82
N ASP A 232 6.02 -10.14 -25.13
CA ASP A 232 6.05 -8.73 -24.71
C ASP A 232 4.80 -7.95 -25.15
N GLU A 233 4.29 -8.23 -26.35
CA GLU A 233 3.07 -7.59 -26.87
C GLU A 233 1.81 -7.94 -26.06
N LEU A 234 1.68 -9.21 -25.61
CA LEU A 234 0.57 -9.61 -24.76
C LEU A 234 0.68 -8.95 -23.38
N TRP A 235 1.89 -8.84 -22.84
CA TRP A 235 2.16 -8.16 -21.57
C TRP A 235 1.80 -6.67 -21.63
N LYS A 236 2.27 -5.92 -22.64
CA LYS A 236 1.93 -4.50 -22.83
C LYS A 236 0.42 -4.29 -22.94
N ARG A 237 -0.27 -5.13 -23.71
CA ARG A 237 -1.74 -5.08 -23.84
C ARG A 237 -2.45 -5.33 -22.51
N PHE A 238 -2.00 -6.31 -21.73
CA PHE A 238 -2.52 -6.57 -20.40
C PHE A 238 -2.38 -5.35 -19.49
N VAL A 239 -1.18 -4.74 -19.41
CA VAL A 239 -0.92 -3.56 -18.58
C VAL A 239 -1.80 -2.38 -18.99
N ALA A 240 -1.86 -2.07 -20.28
CA ALA A 240 -2.67 -0.97 -20.80
C ALA A 240 -4.17 -1.13 -20.48
N LEU A 241 -4.73 -2.33 -20.68
CA LEU A 241 -6.12 -2.63 -20.33
C LEU A 241 -6.38 -2.56 -18.82
N ARG A 242 -5.43 -3.05 -18.02
CA ARG A 242 -5.54 -3.05 -16.56
C ARG A 242 -5.56 -1.61 -16.03
N ASP A 243 -4.67 -0.75 -16.51
CA ASP A 243 -4.58 0.64 -16.09
C ASP A 243 -5.81 1.45 -16.54
N ALA A 244 -6.31 1.22 -17.75
CA ALA A 244 -7.54 1.84 -18.25
C ALA A 244 -8.79 1.42 -17.45
N LYS A 245 -8.83 0.20 -16.90
CA LYS A 245 -9.93 -0.28 -16.04
C LYS A 245 -9.91 0.35 -14.64
N VAL A 246 -8.74 0.75 -14.13
CA VAL A 246 -8.59 1.46 -12.83
C VAL A 246 -9.11 2.90 -12.93
N THR A 247 -8.99 3.53 -14.09
CA THR A 247 -9.41 4.93 -14.30
C THR A 247 -10.90 5.14 -14.52
N ARG A 248 -11.75 4.09 -14.54
CA ARG A 248 -13.21 4.29 -14.60
C ARG A 248 -13.71 4.69 -13.21
N PRO A 249 -14.20 5.93 -13.01
CA PRO A 249 -14.91 6.26 -11.79
C PRO A 249 -16.10 5.30 -11.67
N SER A 250 -16.31 4.72 -10.50
CA SER A 250 -17.57 4.05 -10.20
C SER A 250 -18.65 5.13 -10.18
N HIS A 251 -19.27 5.39 -11.34
CA HIS A 251 -20.23 6.49 -11.55
C HIS A 251 -21.55 6.37 -10.77
N SER A 252 -21.66 5.45 -9.81
CA SER A 252 -22.85 5.33 -8.98
C SER A 252 -22.49 4.72 -7.62
N VAL A 253 -21.80 5.47 -6.77
CA VAL A 253 -21.80 5.14 -5.34
C VAL A 253 -23.18 5.53 -4.81
N HIS A 254 -24.01 4.54 -4.49
CA HIS A 254 -25.31 4.80 -3.87
C HIS A 254 -25.09 5.48 -2.50
N GLN A 255 -25.97 6.39 -2.08
CA GLN A 255 -25.84 7.16 -0.83
C GLN A 255 -25.66 6.32 0.44
N PHE A 256 -26.07 5.04 0.41
CA PHE A 256 -25.97 4.11 1.52
C PHE A 256 -24.75 3.16 1.45
N THR A 257 -23.89 3.35 0.46
CA THR A 257 -22.69 2.49 0.28
C THR A 257 -21.77 2.64 1.48
N GLY A 258 -21.48 1.53 2.17
CA GLY A 258 -20.60 1.50 3.34
C GLY A 258 -21.29 1.74 4.69
N PHE A 259 -22.55 2.15 4.71
CA PHE A 259 -23.30 2.40 5.95
C PHE A 259 -24.16 1.22 6.40
N ILE A 260 -24.62 0.38 5.46
CA ILE A 260 -25.53 -0.72 5.77
C ILE A 260 -24.75 -2.00 6.10
N GLY A 261 -24.90 -2.46 7.34
CA GLY A 261 -24.39 -3.74 7.83
C GLY A 261 -25.49 -4.80 7.94
N CYS A 262 -25.14 -6.06 7.69
CA CYS A 262 -26.02 -7.19 7.89
C CYS A 262 -26.10 -7.50 9.39
N TRP A 263 -27.31 -7.46 9.95
CA TRP A 263 -27.55 -7.80 11.37
C TRP A 263 -27.12 -9.23 11.74
N HIS A 264 -27.24 -10.19 10.81
CA HIS A 264 -26.96 -11.60 11.10
C HIS A 264 -25.46 -11.93 11.18
N CYS A 265 -24.64 -11.39 10.26
CA CYS A 265 -23.21 -11.74 10.18
C CYS A 265 -22.26 -10.57 10.42
N GLY A 266 -22.78 -9.35 10.60
CA GLY A 266 -21.99 -8.11 10.69
C GLY A 266 -21.30 -7.69 9.39
N GLY A 267 -21.42 -8.47 8.30
CA GLY A 267 -20.84 -8.15 7.01
C GLY A 267 -21.54 -6.98 6.31
N GLY A 268 -20.81 -6.24 5.47
CA GLY A 268 -21.39 -5.16 4.67
C GLY A 268 -22.47 -5.67 3.69
N MET A 269 -23.50 -4.85 3.47
CA MET A 269 -24.54 -5.11 2.48
C MET A 269 -24.29 -4.31 1.19
N HIS A 270 -24.68 -4.86 0.05
CA HIS A 270 -24.50 -4.26 -1.27
C HIS A 270 -25.85 -4.04 -1.96
N LEU A 271 -25.97 -2.97 -2.74
CA LEU A 271 -27.15 -2.73 -3.55
C LEU A 271 -27.30 -3.84 -4.59
N HIS A 272 -28.46 -4.48 -4.62
CA HIS A 272 -28.78 -5.53 -5.58
C HIS A 272 -29.14 -4.91 -6.94
N ARG A 273 -28.52 -5.39 -8.03
CA ARG A 273 -28.68 -4.78 -9.36
C ARG A 273 -30.09 -4.92 -9.95
N HIS A 274 -30.82 -5.98 -9.58
CA HIS A 274 -32.11 -6.32 -10.18
C HIS A 274 -33.32 -6.05 -9.28
N GLN A 275 -33.09 -5.86 -7.98
CA GLN A 275 -34.15 -5.61 -7.00
C GLN A 275 -33.76 -4.37 -6.23
N LYS A 276 -34.68 -3.42 -6.06
CA LYS A 276 -34.40 -2.15 -5.35
C LYS A 276 -34.22 -2.39 -3.86
N GLY A 277 -32.99 -2.68 -3.44
CA GLY A 277 -32.63 -2.95 -2.05
C GLY A 277 -31.26 -3.58 -1.90
N PHE A 278 -30.94 -3.96 -0.67
CA PHE A 278 -29.61 -4.39 -0.24
C PHE A 278 -29.58 -5.88 0.10
N ILE A 279 -28.52 -6.56 -0.32
CA ILE A 279 -28.25 -7.96 0.00
C ILE A 279 -26.93 -8.07 0.77
N CYS A 280 -26.86 -8.99 1.73
CA CYS A 280 -25.62 -9.30 2.44
C CYS A 280 -24.53 -9.79 1.48
N GLY A 281 -23.31 -9.28 1.62
CA GLY A 281 -22.19 -9.65 0.74
C GLY A 281 -21.76 -11.11 0.82
N SER A 282 -21.92 -11.79 1.96
CA SER A 282 -21.67 -13.23 2.07
C SER A 282 -22.75 -14.04 1.33
N ARG A 283 -24.03 -13.65 1.50
CA ARG A 283 -25.16 -14.26 0.79
C ARG A 283 -25.09 -14.04 -0.73
N ALA A 284 -24.74 -12.83 -1.17
CA ALA A 284 -24.58 -12.51 -2.59
C ALA A 284 -23.48 -13.31 -3.29
N ARG A 285 -22.49 -13.81 -2.52
CA ARG A 285 -21.43 -14.69 -3.01
C ARG A 285 -21.81 -16.18 -2.98
N GLY A 286 -23.04 -16.52 -2.58
CA GLY A 286 -23.53 -17.90 -2.50
C GLY A 286 -23.06 -18.66 -1.27
N ASP A 287 -22.56 -17.97 -0.24
CA ASP A 287 -22.05 -18.59 0.99
C ASP A 287 -23.19 -18.72 2.02
N GLU A 288 -24.09 -19.68 1.76
CA GLU A 288 -25.27 -19.92 2.62
C GLU A 288 -24.89 -20.40 4.02
N VAL A 289 -23.69 -20.99 4.17
CA VAL A 289 -23.15 -21.48 5.44
C VAL A 289 -22.77 -20.33 6.39
N VAL A 290 -22.29 -19.21 5.84
CA VAL A 290 -21.84 -18.06 6.63
C VAL A 290 -22.99 -17.12 7.01
N CYS A 291 -24.02 -17.01 6.17
CA CYS A 291 -25.12 -16.09 6.46
C CYS A 291 -26.42 -16.43 5.74
N GLU A 292 -27.46 -16.71 6.52
CA GLU A 292 -28.84 -16.93 6.05
C GLU A 292 -29.64 -15.62 5.88
N SER A 293 -29.00 -14.45 6.06
CA SER A 293 -29.70 -13.17 6.09
C SER A 293 -30.48 -12.85 4.82
N ARG A 294 -31.55 -12.08 4.98
CA ARG A 294 -32.48 -11.69 3.92
C ARG A 294 -32.13 -10.34 3.29
N PHE A 295 -32.78 -10.10 2.17
CA PHE A 295 -32.76 -8.85 1.41
C PHE A 295 -33.49 -7.73 2.18
N ALA A 296 -32.89 -6.53 2.22
CA ALA A 296 -33.50 -5.34 2.80
C ALA A 296 -34.00 -4.41 1.68
N PRO A 297 -35.32 -4.17 1.53
CA PRO A 297 -35.85 -3.25 0.53
C PRO A 297 -35.31 -1.84 0.70
N LEU A 298 -34.99 -1.15 -0.40
CA LEU A 298 -34.43 0.22 -0.36
C LEU A 298 -35.32 1.18 0.42
N LYS A 299 -36.64 1.15 0.16
CA LYS A 299 -37.62 1.99 0.84
C LYS A 299 -37.60 1.81 2.37
N ALA A 300 -37.49 0.55 2.83
CA ALA A 300 -37.45 0.28 4.28
C ALA A 300 -36.18 0.87 4.93
N VAL A 301 -35.07 0.90 4.20
CA VAL A 301 -33.84 1.54 4.68
C VAL A 301 -33.96 3.06 4.67
N GLU A 302 -34.56 3.63 3.64
CA GLU A 302 -34.82 5.08 3.54
C GLU A 302 -35.74 5.54 4.68
N ASP A 303 -36.85 4.84 4.89
CA ASP A 303 -37.81 5.13 5.96
C ASP A 303 -37.14 5.03 7.35
N ALA A 304 -36.31 4.01 7.57
CA ALA A 304 -35.57 3.85 8.82
C ALA A 304 -34.52 4.96 9.05
N LEU A 305 -33.80 5.41 8.00
CA LEU A 305 -32.89 6.53 8.12
C LEU A 305 -33.66 7.82 8.44
N LEU A 306 -34.76 8.08 7.75
CA LEU A 306 -35.57 9.28 7.99
C LEU A 306 -36.12 9.32 9.41
N GLN A 307 -36.55 8.16 9.93
CA GLN A 307 -36.98 8.04 11.32
C GLN A 307 -35.85 8.37 12.30
N LEU A 308 -34.66 7.80 12.09
CA LEU A 308 -33.49 8.07 12.93
C LEU A 308 -33.08 9.55 12.89
N LEU A 309 -33.10 10.16 11.70
CA LEU A 309 -32.80 11.59 11.54
C LEU A 309 -33.86 12.47 12.23
N ALA A 310 -35.14 12.07 12.19
CA ALA A 310 -36.20 12.79 12.90
C ALA A 310 -36.03 12.69 14.42
N GLU A 311 -35.57 11.54 14.94
CA GLU A 311 -35.24 11.36 16.37
C GLU A 311 -34.04 12.24 16.78
N TRP A 312 -33.03 12.37 15.92
CA TRP A 312 -31.83 13.16 16.19
C TRP A 312 -31.99 14.65 15.89
N ALA A 313 -33.00 15.05 15.11
CA ALA A 313 -33.19 16.43 14.67
C ALA A 313 -33.15 17.45 15.83
N PRO A 314 -33.84 17.25 16.97
CA PRO A 314 -33.80 18.23 18.06
C PRO A 314 -32.41 18.40 18.68
N GLU A 315 -31.64 17.32 18.78
CA GLU A 315 -30.29 17.32 19.35
C GLU A 315 -29.29 17.95 18.38
N ILE A 316 -29.45 17.70 17.07
CA ILE A 316 -28.68 18.32 15.99
C ILE A 316 -28.96 19.83 15.92
N GLU A 317 -30.23 20.24 16.02
CA GLU A 317 -30.63 21.65 16.02
C GLU A 317 -30.11 22.39 17.26
N ALA A 318 -30.25 21.81 18.45
CA ALA A 318 -29.69 22.38 19.68
C ALA A 318 -28.16 22.48 19.63
N ALA A 319 -27.48 21.47 19.07
CA ALA A 319 -26.04 21.54 18.82
C ALA A 319 -25.72 22.65 17.82
N ALA A 320 -26.47 22.77 16.72
CA ALA A 320 -26.28 23.81 15.71
C ALA A 320 -26.48 25.23 16.28
N GLU A 321 -27.41 25.43 17.22
CA GLU A 321 -27.61 26.71 17.92
C GLU A 321 -26.43 27.07 18.84
N SER A 322 -25.77 26.07 19.43
CA SER A 322 -24.57 26.27 20.27
C SER A 322 -23.29 26.54 19.48
N PHE A 323 -23.27 26.15 18.20
CA PHE A 323 -22.24 26.56 17.26
C PHE A 323 -22.60 27.95 16.74
N ALA A 324 -21.81 28.97 17.09
CA ALA A 324 -21.85 30.22 16.36
C ALA A 324 -21.59 29.89 14.88
N VAL A 325 -22.63 29.97 14.06
CA VAL A 325 -22.52 29.82 12.61
C VAL A 325 -21.58 30.94 12.18
N ALA A 326 -20.30 30.60 11.95
CA ALA A 326 -19.46 31.43 11.12
C ALA A 326 -20.28 31.67 9.85
N PRO A 327 -20.43 32.94 9.41
CA PRO A 327 -21.26 33.25 8.25
C PRO A 327 -20.90 32.27 7.13
N GLU A 328 -21.93 31.71 6.48
CA GLU A 328 -21.77 30.82 5.34
C GLU A 328 -20.58 31.32 4.52
N PRO A 329 -19.53 30.51 4.31
CA PRO A 329 -18.46 30.94 3.44
C PRO A 329 -19.11 31.14 2.07
N SER A 330 -19.38 32.40 1.75
CA SER A 330 -19.62 32.83 0.39
C SER A 330 -18.46 32.22 -0.39
N ARG A 331 -18.74 31.42 -1.42
CA ARG A 331 -17.71 31.07 -2.38
C ARG A 331 -17.40 32.32 -3.21
N PRO A 332 -16.45 33.15 -2.77
CA PRO A 332 -15.37 33.53 -3.66
C PRO A 332 -14.03 33.52 -2.91
N GLU A 333 -12.98 32.86 -3.45
CA GLU A 333 -11.55 33.23 -3.28
C GLU A 333 -10.56 32.08 -3.56
N SER A 334 -10.96 30.80 -3.51
CA SER A 334 -9.97 29.71 -3.63
C SER A 334 -9.22 29.67 -4.97
N ASN A 335 -9.82 30.18 -6.04
CA ASN A 335 -9.16 30.29 -7.34
C ASN A 335 -8.34 31.57 -7.47
N LEU A 336 -8.81 32.69 -6.88
CA LEU A 336 -8.18 34.00 -7.05
C LEU A 336 -6.94 34.14 -6.15
N GLU A 337 -7.01 33.72 -4.89
CA GLU A 337 -5.83 33.67 -4.01
C GLU A 337 -4.77 32.69 -4.52
N TRP A 338 -5.20 31.54 -5.07
CA TRP A 338 -4.29 30.57 -5.66
C TRP A 338 -3.64 31.13 -6.93
N LEU A 339 -4.42 31.71 -7.85
CA LEU A 339 -3.89 32.37 -9.06
C LEU A 339 -2.94 33.52 -8.72
N GLN A 340 -3.25 34.33 -7.70
CA GLN A 340 -2.37 35.40 -7.23
C GLN A 340 -1.06 34.86 -6.63
N LYS A 341 -1.12 33.82 -5.78
CA LYS A 341 0.06 33.16 -5.21
C LYS A 341 0.92 32.51 -6.29
N GLU A 342 0.29 31.88 -7.27
CA GLU A 342 0.99 31.21 -8.36
C GLU A 342 1.64 32.22 -9.31
N LEU A 343 0.97 33.34 -9.61
CA LEU A 343 1.54 34.46 -10.36
C LEU A 343 2.75 35.08 -9.63
N ALA A 344 2.65 35.27 -8.31
CA ALA A 344 3.77 35.73 -7.48
C ALA A 344 4.95 34.74 -7.50
N ARG A 345 4.69 33.43 -7.46
CA ARG A 345 5.72 32.39 -7.57
C ARG A 345 6.45 32.47 -8.92
N VAL A 346 5.71 32.52 -10.03
CA VAL A 346 6.26 32.59 -11.39
C VAL A 346 7.08 33.87 -11.61
N ASN A 347 6.61 35.02 -11.12
CA ASN A 347 7.40 36.26 -11.16
C ASN A 347 8.69 36.14 -10.33
N GLY A 348 8.62 35.55 -9.13
CA GLY A 348 9.81 35.31 -8.31
C GLY A 348 10.79 34.29 -8.92
N ASP A 349 10.32 33.37 -9.75
CA ASP A 349 11.17 32.46 -10.53
C ASP A 349 11.87 33.21 -11.69
N LEU A 350 11.15 34.08 -12.42
CA LEU A 350 11.71 34.95 -13.46
C LEU A 350 12.83 35.87 -12.90
N ASP A 351 12.60 36.47 -11.74
CA ASP A 351 13.59 37.34 -11.09
C ASP A 351 14.84 36.56 -10.67
N ARG A 352 14.67 35.39 -10.04
CA ARG A 352 15.78 34.53 -9.64
C ARG A 352 16.60 34.06 -10.83
N GLN A 353 15.93 33.65 -11.91
CA GLN A 353 16.58 33.21 -13.12
C GLN A 353 17.37 34.34 -13.80
N THR A 354 16.78 35.55 -13.86
CA THR A 354 17.44 36.76 -14.39
C THR A 354 18.67 37.13 -13.57
N MET A 355 18.60 37.03 -12.24
CA MET A 355 19.75 37.25 -11.36
C MET A 355 20.85 36.20 -11.53
N GLN A 356 20.50 34.94 -11.77
CA GLN A 356 21.48 33.87 -12.03
C GLN A 356 22.16 34.05 -13.39
N PHE A 357 21.42 34.49 -14.42
CA PHE A 357 21.98 34.83 -15.73
C PHE A 357 22.90 36.06 -15.64
N ALA A 358 22.49 37.12 -14.95
CA ALA A 358 23.31 38.32 -14.74
C ALA A 358 24.63 38.01 -13.99
N LYS A 359 24.64 36.98 -13.14
CA LYS A 359 25.85 36.49 -12.44
C LYS A 359 26.70 35.54 -13.29
N GLY A 360 26.33 35.27 -14.54
CA GLY A 360 27.04 34.36 -15.44
C GLY A 360 26.93 32.87 -15.06
N LEU A 361 25.98 32.50 -14.20
CA LEU A 361 25.80 31.12 -13.73
C LEU A 361 24.95 30.26 -14.68
N LEU A 362 24.28 30.89 -15.65
CA LEU A 362 23.40 30.25 -16.62
C LEU A 362 23.89 30.55 -18.05
N PRO A 363 24.04 29.52 -18.90
CA PRO A 363 24.17 29.70 -20.35
C PRO A 363 22.95 30.45 -20.96
N GLU A 364 23.20 31.27 -21.98
CA GLU A 364 22.17 32.12 -22.60
C GLU A 364 21.01 31.32 -23.22
N ASP A 365 21.31 30.20 -23.87
CA ASP A 365 20.32 29.29 -24.45
C ASP A 365 19.36 28.71 -23.40
N SER A 366 19.90 28.35 -22.24
CA SER A 366 19.18 27.82 -21.10
C SER A 366 18.35 28.89 -20.39
N TYR A 367 18.83 30.13 -20.37
CA TYR A 367 18.08 31.28 -19.86
C TYR A 367 16.87 31.58 -20.75
N VAL A 368 17.07 31.71 -22.06
CA VAL A 368 16.01 32.06 -23.03
C VAL A 368 14.88 31.02 -22.99
N ARG A 369 15.19 29.73 -23.05
CA ARG A 369 14.17 28.66 -23.04
C ARG A 369 13.26 28.73 -21.80
N VAL A 370 13.87 28.76 -20.61
CA VAL A 370 13.11 28.74 -19.34
C VAL A 370 12.40 30.06 -19.08
N ARG A 371 12.97 31.20 -19.52
CA ARG A 371 12.30 32.50 -19.45
C ARG A 371 11.02 32.48 -20.27
N ASP A 372 11.07 31.97 -21.50
CA ASP A 372 9.92 31.98 -22.40
C ASP A 372 8.79 31.06 -21.89
N GLU A 373 9.14 29.92 -21.29
CA GLU A 373 8.18 29.04 -20.59
C GLU A 373 7.50 29.76 -19.41
N LEU A 374 8.28 30.44 -18.57
CA LEU A 374 7.75 31.18 -17.41
C LEU A 374 6.92 32.40 -17.82
N LEU A 375 7.28 33.10 -18.90
CA LEU A 375 6.47 34.18 -19.47
C LEU A 375 5.13 33.66 -20.00
N ALA A 376 5.13 32.53 -20.72
CA ALA A 376 3.91 31.91 -21.23
C ALA A 376 2.99 31.40 -20.09
N GLU A 377 3.56 30.95 -18.98
CA GLU A 377 2.79 30.59 -17.78
C GLU A 377 2.23 31.83 -17.07
N ARG A 378 3.05 32.88 -16.90
CA ARG A 378 2.61 34.17 -16.32
C ARG A 378 1.44 34.76 -17.09
N ASP A 379 1.52 34.75 -18.43
CA ASP A 379 0.48 35.33 -19.28
C ASP A 379 -0.81 34.52 -19.19
N ARG A 380 -0.73 33.18 -19.12
CA ARG A 380 -1.89 32.31 -18.87
C ARG A 380 -2.54 32.57 -17.51
N LEU A 381 -1.74 32.67 -16.45
CA LEU A 381 -2.24 32.96 -15.10
C LEU A 381 -2.83 34.37 -15.00
N SER A 382 -2.24 35.35 -15.69
CA SER A 382 -2.75 36.72 -15.74
C SER A 382 -4.05 36.83 -16.53
N GLU A 383 -4.23 36.03 -17.59
CA GLU A 383 -5.48 35.97 -18.35
C GLU A 383 -6.60 35.36 -17.51
N ALA A 384 -6.28 34.28 -16.77
CA ALA A 384 -7.22 33.64 -15.83
C ALA A 384 -7.62 34.54 -14.65
N LEU A 385 -6.84 35.60 -14.36
CA LEU A 385 -7.14 36.57 -13.32
C LEU A 385 -8.08 37.70 -13.79
N LYS A 386 -8.29 37.85 -15.11
CA LYS A 386 -9.24 38.85 -15.62
C LYS A 386 -10.66 38.43 -15.25
N PRO A 387 -11.49 39.32 -14.69
CA PRO A 387 -12.86 38.99 -14.35
C PRO A 387 -13.64 38.64 -15.64
N GLU A 388 -14.24 37.44 -15.65
CA GLU A 388 -15.13 36.98 -16.71
C GLU A 388 -16.26 38.01 -16.87
N GLN A 389 -16.34 38.64 -18.05
CA GLN A 389 -17.50 39.47 -18.40
C GLN A 389 -18.74 38.60 -18.32
N VAL A 390 -19.67 38.97 -17.44
CA VAL A 390 -20.96 38.31 -17.22
C VAL A 390 -21.68 38.16 -18.57
N VAL A 391 -21.67 36.95 -19.14
CA VAL A 391 -22.59 36.58 -20.21
C VAL A 391 -23.92 36.24 -19.54
N GLU A 392 -24.91 37.11 -19.69
CA GLU A 392 -26.28 36.86 -19.22
C GLU A 392 -26.78 35.52 -19.79
N PRO A 393 -27.27 34.59 -18.95
CA PRO A 393 -27.80 33.33 -19.43
C PRO A 393 -29.08 33.58 -20.22
N ARG A 394 -29.09 33.17 -21.50
CA ARG A 394 -30.33 33.02 -22.28
C ARG A 394 -31.26 32.05 -21.56
N MET A 395 -32.36 32.57 -21.03
CA MET A 395 -33.49 31.78 -20.56
C MET A 395 -34.03 30.93 -21.73
N ASP A 396 -33.94 29.60 -21.61
CA ASP A 396 -34.62 28.65 -22.48
C ASP A 396 -36.03 28.38 -21.89
N PRO A 397 -37.12 28.87 -22.51
CA PRO A 397 -38.45 28.66 -22.01
C PRO A 397 -39.02 27.40 -22.66
N ARG A 398 -38.73 26.21 -22.09
CA ARG A 398 -39.55 24.99 -22.21
C ARG A 398 -38.91 23.80 -21.47
N ARG A 399 -39.45 23.45 -20.30
CA ARG A 399 -40.14 22.16 -20.10
C ARG A 399 -40.82 22.12 -18.72
N PRO A 400 -42.12 21.80 -18.66
CA PRO A 400 -42.87 21.73 -17.42
C PRO A 400 -42.58 20.43 -16.69
N PHE A 401 -42.62 20.50 -15.36
CA PHE A 401 -42.64 19.38 -14.44
C PHE A 401 -43.71 18.34 -14.82
N ARG A 402 -43.28 17.07 -14.91
CA ARG A 402 -44.05 15.90 -14.51
C ARG A 402 -43.13 14.86 -13.92
#